data_AF-A0A6P0GE38-F1
#
_entry.id   AF-A0A6P0GE38-F1
#
_cell.length_a   1.000
_cell.length_b   1.000
_cell.length_c   1.000
_cell.angle_alpha   90.00
_cell.angle_beta   90.00
_cell.angle_gamma   90.00
#
_symmetry.space_group_name_H-M   'P 1'
#
loop_
_entity.id
_entity.type
_entity.pdbx_description
1 polymer ?
#
loop_
_entity_poly.entity_id
_entity_poly.type
_entity_poly.pdbx_seq_one_letter_code
_entity_poly.pdbx_strand_id
1 'polypeptide(L)'
;MTAAVAGLPMTTATAAEGGLLRLAHLSPDTPAVDVYVDSVADPAAGQVFPGVGYGTVSEYQSVPPGTYAISMRGAGADPASPPVLATTVEVGADSARTVAGVGPFADVGLEVLEDDLTPPPAGSARLRVVAAAAGAQTLDVAVPGGPAVATDLAFADTTGYVDVPAGATSVTVTPEDGEATDLPVQVAAGSVYSVLVLDRPGGGLTVQTALDAASPGVVPSGGVEAGAGGTADSSALPLAATAAGVVLAGGAGLFLLTTRTTAAGAARAPGRHAAGRRR
;
A
#
# COMPACT_ATOMS: atom_id res chain seq x y z
N MET A 1 5.27 39.45 40.31
CA MET A 1 5.49 39.23 38.87
C MET A 1 4.51 38.16 38.45
N THR A 2 3.59 38.46 37.54
CA THR A 2 2.47 37.56 37.20
C THR A 2 2.69 37.06 35.77
N ALA A 3 3.03 35.78 35.62
CA ALA A 3 3.27 35.19 34.31
C ALA A 3 1.93 34.82 33.65
N ALA A 4 1.54 35.57 32.63
CA ALA A 4 0.41 35.20 31.77
C ALA A 4 0.87 34.17 30.74
N VAL A 5 0.38 32.93 30.85
CA VAL A 5 0.58 31.91 29.83
C VAL A 5 -0.42 32.18 28.70
N ALA A 6 0.05 32.74 27.59
CA ALA A 6 -0.74 32.89 26.39
C ALA A 6 -0.91 31.51 25.73
N GLY A 7 -2.12 30.95 25.80
CA GLY A 7 -2.47 29.75 25.05
C GLY A 7 -2.53 30.07 23.55
N LEU A 8 -1.64 29.47 22.77
CA LEU A 8 -1.78 29.46 21.31
C LEU A 8 -3.04 28.65 20.96
N PRO A 9 -3.90 29.12 20.03
CA PRO A 9 -4.98 28.30 19.53
C PRO A 9 -4.37 27.09 18.81
N MET A 10 -4.61 25.88 19.33
CA MET A 10 -4.41 24.68 18.54
C MET A 10 -5.50 24.67 17.47
N THR A 11 -5.16 25.14 16.27
CA THR A 11 -5.91 24.75 15.07
C THR A 11 -5.81 23.23 15.00
N THR A 12 -6.89 22.55 15.40
CA THR A 12 -7.09 21.15 15.04
C THR A 12 -7.03 21.11 13.52
N ALA A 13 -5.98 20.49 12.97
CA ALA A 13 -5.96 20.13 11.58
C ALA A 13 -7.12 19.14 11.39
N THR A 14 -8.26 19.64 10.92
CA THR A 14 -9.23 18.81 10.24
C THR A 14 -8.46 18.19 9.08
N ALA A 15 -8.16 16.90 9.17
CA ALA A 15 -7.88 16.15 7.96
C ALA A 15 -9.08 16.39 7.06
N ALA A 16 -8.88 17.11 5.96
CA ALA A 16 -9.94 17.24 4.98
C ALA A 16 -10.20 15.81 4.50
N GLU A 17 -11.43 15.33 4.70
CA GLU A 17 -11.93 14.10 4.13
C GLU A 17 -11.93 14.29 2.61
N GLY A 18 -10.77 14.00 2.03
CA GLY A 18 -10.49 14.14 0.61
C GLY A 18 -11.18 13.06 -0.19
N GLY A 19 -11.19 13.21 -1.50
CA GLY A 19 -11.43 12.08 -2.37
C GLY A 19 -10.13 11.37 -2.73
N LEU A 20 -10.28 10.22 -3.38
CA LEU A 20 -9.18 9.43 -3.91
C LEU A 20 -9.29 9.41 -5.43
N LEU A 21 -8.18 9.66 -6.11
CA LEU A 21 -8.08 9.61 -7.56
C LEU A 21 -6.94 8.69 -7.97
N ARG A 22 -7.22 7.78 -8.90
CA ARG A 22 -6.27 6.80 -9.45
C ARG A 22 -6.31 6.82 -10.97
N LEU A 23 -5.19 6.45 -11.58
CA LEU A 23 -5.05 6.35 -13.04
C LEU A 23 -4.77 4.90 -13.43
N ALA A 24 -5.27 4.48 -14.60
CA ALA A 24 -4.92 3.22 -15.22
C ALA A 24 -4.67 3.39 -16.73
N HIS A 25 -3.73 2.65 -17.30
CA HIS A 25 -3.55 2.56 -18.76
C HIS A 25 -3.80 1.12 -19.22
N LEU A 26 -4.94 0.92 -19.86
CA LEU A 26 -5.55 -0.37 -20.17
C LEU A 26 -5.79 -0.56 -21.68
N SER A 27 -5.22 0.31 -22.51
CA SER A 27 -5.18 0.15 -23.97
C SER A 27 -3.89 -0.60 -24.39
N PRO A 28 -3.99 -1.81 -24.96
CA PRO A 28 -2.84 -2.72 -25.17
C PRO A 28 -1.86 -2.28 -26.27
N ASP A 29 -2.36 -1.62 -27.31
CA ASP A 29 -1.60 -1.17 -28.47
C ASP A 29 -1.28 0.34 -28.45
N THR A 30 -1.81 1.08 -27.47
CA THR A 30 -1.47 2.49 -27.26
C THR A 30 -0.06 2.64 -26.66
N PRO A 31 0.85 3.40 -27.29
CA PRO A 31 2.17 3.70 -26.73
C PRO A 31 2.12 4.31 -25.32
N ALA A 32 3.23 4.30 -24.60
CA ALA A 32 3.29 4.93 -23.28
C ALA A 32 2.95 6.43 -23.36
N VAL A 33 2.21 6.90 -22.36
CA VAL A 33 1.71 8.29 -22.27
C VAL A 33 2.21 8.99 -21.02
N ASP A 34 2.36 10.31 -21.10
CA ASP A 34 2.46 11.17 -19.93
C ASP A 34 1.05 11.63 -19.55
N VAL A 35 0.60 11.31 -18.34
CA VAL A 35 -0.73 11.66 -17.84
C VAL A 35 -0.63 12.82 -16.86
N TYR A 36 -1.47 13.83 -17.05
CA TYR A 36 -1.51 15.06 -16.27
C TYR A 36 -2.84 15.12 -15.52
N VAL A 37 -2.79 15.49 -14.24
CA VAL A 37 -3.94 15.61 -13.35
C VAL A 37 -3.94 17.02 -12.78
N ASP A 38 -4.75 17.89 -13.37
CA ASP A 38 -4.79 19.32 -13.05
C ASP A 38 -6.09 19.67 -12.31
N SER A 39 -5.99 20.26 -11.11
CA SER A 39 -7.17 20.77 -10.41
C SER A 39 -7.71 22.01 -11.12
N VAL A 40 -9.02 22.02 -11.40
CA VAL A 40 -9.68 23.20 -11.99
C VAL A 40 -9.70 24.38 -11.00
N ALA A 41 -9.70 24.09 -9.69
CA ALA A 41 -9.70 25.10 -8.63
C ALA A 41 -8.29 25.61 -8.27
N ASP A 42 -7.27 24.75 -8.38
CA ASP A 42 -5.86 25.11 -8.17
C ASP A 42 -4.94 24.47 -9.23
N PRO A 43 -4.81 25.09 -10.42
CA PRO A 43 -3.95 24.58 -11.49
C PRO A 43 -2.45 24.51 -11.13
N ALA A 44 -2.01 25.14 -10.03
CA ALA A 44 -0.62 25.05 -9.57
C ALA A 44 -0.34 23.75 -8.80
N ALA A 45 -1.38 23.04 -8.35
CA ALA A 45 -1.28 21.75 -7.65
C ALA A 45 -1.29 20.53 -8.60
N GLY A 46 -1.11 20.76 -9.91
CA GLY A 46 -1.12 19.70 -10.94
C GLY A 46 -0.06 18.62 -10.73
N GLN A 47 -0.40 17.38 -11.07
CA GLN A 47 0.49 16.21 -10.96
C GLN A 47 0.75 15.59 -12.34
N VAL A 48 1.94 15.02 -12.54
CA VAL A 48 2.34 14.38 -13.79
C VAL A 48 2.85 12.97 -13.53
N PHE A 49 2.34 12.03 -14.31
CA PHE A 49 2.70 10.61 -14.31
C PHE A 49 3.36 10.30 -15.65
N PRO A 50 4.70 10.29 -15.73
CA PRO A 50 5.40 10.12 -16.99
C PRO A 50 5.52 8.65 -17.41
N GLY A 51 5.44 8.38 -18.72
CA GLY A 51 5.73 7.07 -19.32
C GLY A 51 4.82 5.92 -18.87
N VAL A 52 3.55 6.20 -18.56
CA VAL A 52 2.56 5.20 -18.15
C VAL A 52 2.27 4.24 -19.31
N GLY A 53 2.58 2.95 -19.11
CA GLY A 53 2.43 1.89 -20.12
C GLY A 53 1.26 0.95 -19.83
N TYR A 54 0.89 0.12 -20.81
CA TYR A 54 -0.22 -0.84 -20.69
C TYR A 54 -0.10 -1.73 -19.43
N GLY A 55 -1.22 -1.93 -18.74
CA GLY A 55 -1.33 -2.66 -17.47
C GLY A 55 -0.90 -1.82 -16.25
N THR A 56 -0.39 -0.61 -16.42
CA THR A 56 -0.01 0.25 -15.28
C THR A 56 -1.27 0.79 -14.59
N VAL A 57 -1.30 0.68 -13.27
CA VAL A 57 -2.26 1.35 -12.38
C VAL A 57 -1.46 2.15 -11.36
N SER A 58 -1.85 3.40 -11.11
CA SER A 58 -1.21 4.21 -10.07
C SER A 58 -1.68 3.78 -8.68
N GLU A 59 -0.97 4.22 -7.63
CA GLU A 59 -1.57 4.31 -6.31
C GLU A 59 -2.74 5.33 -6.31
N TYR A 60 -3.63 5.26 -5.31
CA TYR A 60 -4.60 6.32 -5.09
C TYR A 60 -3.93 7.57 -4.53
N GLN A 61 -4.14 8.69 -5.21
CA GLN A 61 -3.76 10.01 -4.73
C GLN A 61 -4.91 10.58 -3.90
N SER A 62 -4.62 10.98 -2.66
CA SER A 62 -5.56 11.80 -1.89
C SER A 62 -5.58 13.22 -2.47
N VAL A 63 -6.77 13.68 -2.85
CA VAL A 63 -6.98 14.99 -3.48
C VAL A 63 -8.12 15.74 -2.79
N PRO A 64 -8.08 17.08 -2.70
CA PRO A 64 -9.21 17.87 -2.24
C PRO A 64 -10.47 17.59 -3.09
N PRO A 65 -11.69 17.63 -2.51
CA PRO A 65 -12.91 17.52 -3.30
C PRO A 65 -13.00 18.64 -4.34
N GLY A 66 -13.34 18.31 -5.58
CA GLY A 66 -13.41 19.24 -6.71
C GLY A 66 -13.36 18.57 -8.07
N THR A 67 -13.31 19.37 -9.13
CA THR A 67 -13.17 18.92 -10.52
C THR A 67 -11.70 18.90 -10.94
N TYR A 68 -11.29 17.81 -11.59
CA TYR A 68 -9.94 17.62 -12.13
C TYR A 68 -10.00 17.41 -13.64
N ALA A 69 -9.14 18.09 -14.38
CA ALA A 69 -8.87 17.80 -15.77
C ALA A 69 -7.79 16.72 -15.85
N ILE A 70 -8.11 15.59 -16.45
CA ILE A 70 -7.16 14.52 -16.75
C ILE A 70 -6.80 14.65 -18.22
N SER A 71 -5.51 14.79 -18.54
CA SER A 71 -5.07 14.91 -19.93
C SER A 71 -3.87 14.02 -20.23
N MET A 72 -3.89 13.36 -21.38
CA MET A 72 -2.83 12.46 -21.83
C MET A 72 -2.07 13.08 -23.02
N ARG A 73 -0.75 12.93 -23.01
CA ARG A 73 0.16 13.28 -24.11
C ARG A 73 1.04 12.07 -24.41
N GLY A 74 1.59 11.98 -25.62
CA GLY A 74 2.61 10.96 -25.91
C GLY A 74 3.81 11.12 -24.97
N ALA A 75 4.38 10.02 -24.47
CA ALA A 75 5.45 10.09 -23.47
C ALA A 75 6.66 10.92 -23.97
N GLY A 76 7.11 11.87 -23.16
CA GLY A 76 8.20 12.79 -23.48
C GLY A 76 7.84 13.90 -24.47
N ALA A 77 6.56 14.09 -24.81
CA ALA A 77 6.11 15.25 -25.57
C ALA A 77 6.25 16.56 -24.75
N ASP A 78 6.26 17.70 -25.43
CA ASP A 78 6.24 19.01 -24.77
C ASP A 78 4.97 19.13 -23.89
N PRO A 79 5.07 19.43 -22.58
CA PRO A 79 3.90 19.61 -21.71
C PRO A 79 2.92 20.69 -22.20
N ALA A 80 3.40 21.68 -22.96
CA ALA A 80 2.58 22.72 -23.57
C ALA A 80 1.88 22.28 -24.87
N SER A 81 2.17 21.08 -25.39
CA SER A 81 1.47 20.53 -26.56
C SER A 81 -0.01 20.22 -26.24
N PRO A 82 -0.90 20.25 -27.26
CA PRO A 82 -2.28 19.80 -27.08
C PRO A 82 -2.31 18.33 -26.64
N PRO A 83 -3.15 17.97 -25.65
CA PRO A 83 -3.32 16.57 -25.26
C PRO A 83 -4.01 15.77 -26.36
N VAL A 84 -3.66 14.47 -26.46
CA VAL A 84 -4.29 13.54 -27.41
C VAL A 84 -5.66 13.05 -26.92
N LEU A 85 -5.81 12.95 -25.59
CA LEU A 85 -7.07 12.68 -24.91
C LEU A 85 -7.17 13.59 -23.68
N ALA A 86 -8.38 14.04 -23.37
CA ALA A 86 -8.68 14.70 -22.10
C ALA A 86 -10.10 14.38 -21.64
N THR A 87 -10.29 14.30 -20.33
CA THR A 87 -11.60 14.21 -19.69
C THR A 87 -11.61 15.05 -18.41
N THR A 88 -12.80 15.28 -17.85
CA THR A 88 -12.98 15.91 -16.54
C THR A 88 -13.63 14.93 -15.59
N VAL A 89 -13.05 14.76 -14.40
CA VAL A 89 -13.60 13.94 -13.31
C VAL A 89 -13.98 14.83 -12.14
N GLU A 90 -15.17 14.62 -11.58
CA GLU A 90 -15.57 15.18 -10.29
C GLU A 90 -15.22 14.18 -9.17
N VAL A 91 -14.47 14.66 -8.19
CA VAL A 91 -14.05 13.90 -7.02
C VAL A 91 -14.69 14.53 -5.79
N GLY A 92 -15.59 13.82 -5.13
CA GLY A 92 -16.22 14.23 -3.88
C GLY A 92 -15.40 13.85 -2.65
N ALA A 93 -15.75 14.41 -1.49
CA ALA A 93 -15.29 13.91 -0.20
C ALA A 93 -15.70 12.44 -0.02
N ASP A 94 -14.83 11.64 0.59
CA ASP A 94 -15.02 10.20 0.86
C ASP A 94 -15.37 9.35 -0.38
N SER A 95 -15.08 9.86 -1.58
CA SER A 95 -15.31 9.16 -2.85
C SER A 95 -13.99 8.74 -3.50
N ALA A 96 -14.03 7.64 -4.25
CA ALA A 96 -12.88 7.15 -5.00
C ALA A 96 -13.23 7.01 -6.49
N ARG A 97 -12.30 7.46 -7.34
CA ARG A 97 -12.41 7.48 -8.80
C ARG A 97 -11.16 6.88 -9.42
N THR A 98 -11.34 6.00 -10.40
CA THR A 98 -10.25 5.52 -11.26
C THR A 98 -10.50 6.02 -12.68
N VAL A 99 -9.55 6.73 -13.27
CA VAL A 99 -9.62 7.18 -14.67
C VAL A 99 -8.74 6.29 -15.52
N ALA A 100 -9.35 5.53 -16.43
CA ALA A 100 -8.70 4.49 -17.22
C ALA A 100 -8.62 4.90 -18.70
N GLY A 101 -7.43 4.79 -19.30
CA GLY A 101 -7.28 4.80 -20.75
C GLY A 101 -7.64 3.41 -21.30
N VAL A 102 -8.72 3.29 -22.08
CA VAL A 102 -9.30 2.00 -22.52
C VAL A 102 -9.52 1.96 -24.03
N GLY A 103 -9.78 0.77 -24.59
CA GLY A 103 -10.01 0.57 -26.03
C GLY A 103 -8.74 0.36 -26.85
N PRO A 104 -8.85 0.17 -28.18
CA PRO A 104 -7.70 0.03 -29.08
C PRO A 104 -7.11 1.40 -29.40
N PHE A 105 -5.83 1.51 -29.79
CA PHE A 105 -5.17 2.79 -30.09
C PHE A 105 -5.89 3.62 -31.17
N ALA A 106 -6.58 2.97 -32.11
CA ALA A 106 -7.36 3.65 -33.14
C ALA A 106 -8.55 4.44 -32.58
N ASP A 107 -9.14 3.97 -31.47
CA ASP A 107 -10.38 4.49 -30.86
C ASP A 107 -10.22 4.60 -29.32
N VAL A 108 -9.01 4.94 -28.86
CA VAL A 108 -8.66 4.95 -27.42
C VAL A 108 -9.45 6.04 -26.69
N GLY A 109 -10.08 5.67 -25.57
CA GLY A 109 -10.94 6.52 -24.76
C GLY A 109 -10.45 6.71 -23.33
N LEU A 110 -11.08 7.65 -22.61
CA LEU A 110 -10.93 7.81 -21.17
C LEU A 110 -12.25 7.48 -20.46
N GLU A 111 -12.25 6.41 -19.68
CA GLU A 111 -13.36 6.01 -18.83
C GLU A 111 -13.15 6.51 -17.39
N VAL A 112 -14.22 6.95 -16.73
CA VAL A 112 -14.20 7.40 -15.33
C VAL A 112 -15.00 6.42 -14.48
N LEU A 113 -14.31 5.58 -13.74
CA LEU A 113 -14.90 4.55 -12.89
C LEU A 113 -15.24 5.11 -11.50
N GLU A 114 -16.34 4.62 -10.94
CA GLU A 114 -16.67 4.76 -9.52
C GLU A 114 -16.13 3.55 -8.75
N ASP A 115 -15.34 3.82 -7.72
CA ASP A 115 -14.65 2.77 -6.96
C ASP A 115 -15.38 2.56 -5.62
N ASP A 116 -16.09 1.43 -5.49
CA ASP A 116 -16.75 1.05 -4.23
C ASP A 116 -15.73 0.42 -3.28
N LEU A 117 -15.15 1.25 -2.41
CA LEU A 117 -14.18 0.83 -1.40
C LEU A 117 -14.82 0.24 -0.14
N THR A 118 -16.12 -0.05 -0.14
CA THR A 118 -16.83 -0.62 1.02
C THR A 118 -16.25 -2.00 1.38
N PRO A 119 -15.86 -2.23 2.65
CA PRO A 119 -15.38 -3.54 3.09
C PRO A 119 -16.38 -4.67 2.83
N PRO A 120 -15.97 -5.80 2.23
CA PRO A 120 -16.82 -6.96 2.04
C PRO A 120 -17.15 -7.66 3.37
N PRO A 121 -18.15 -8.58 3.38
CA PRO A 121 -18.43 -9.45 4.51
C PRO A 121 -17.20 -10.23 5.01
N ALA A 122 -17.20 -10.59 6.30
CA ALA A 122 -16.11 -11.33 6.91
C ALA A 122 -15.86 -12.67 6.20
N GLY A 123 -14.60 -12.92 5.82
CA GLY A 123 -14.20 -14.11 5.03
C GLY A 123 -14.31 -13.94 3.51
N SER A 124 -14.79 -12.80 3.02
CA SER A 124 -14.90 -12.48 1.59
C SER A 124 -13.90 -11.40 1.15
N ALA A 125 -13.65 -11.35 -0.15
CA ALA A 125 -13.03 -10.23 -0.86
C ALA A 125 -14.05 -9.65 -1.85
N ARG A 126 -13.94 -8.36 -2.18
CA ARG A 126 -14.80 -7.69 -3.18
C ARG A 126 -14.00 -7.45 -4.45
N LEU A 127 -14.50 -7.86 -5.60
CA LEU A 127 -13.82 -7.74 -6.89
C LEU A 127 -14.72 -7.04 -7.92
N ARG A 128 -14.15 -6.17 -8.74
CA ARG A 128 -14.67 -5.91 -10.09
C ARG A 128 -13.68 -6.43 -11.13
N VAL A 129 -14.12 -6.66 -12.35
CA VAL A 129 -13.29 -7.09 -13.47
C VAL A 129 -13.33 -6.04 -14.57
N VAL A 130 -12.15 -5.66 -15.09
CA VAL A 130 -12.01 -4.75 -16.22
C VAL A 130 -11.45 -5.53 -17.41
N ALA A 131 -12.16 -5.54 -18.53
CA ALA A 131 -11.79 -6.26 -19.74
C ALA A 131 -10.85 -5.39 -20.60
N ALA A 132 -9.55 -5.55 -20.40
CA ALA A 132 -8.50 -4.74 -21.02
C ALA A 132 -7.64 -5.51 -22.03
N ALA A 133 -8.06 -6.71 -22.45
CA ALA A 133 -7.37 -7.53 -23.44
C ALA A 133 -8.04 -7.41 -24.82
N ALA A 134 -7.37 -6.78 -25.80
CA ALA A 134 -7.90 -6.64 -27.15
C ALA A 134 -7.97 -7.98 -27.91
N GLY A 135 -7.19 -8.99 -27.48
CA GLY A 135 -7.26 -10.35 -28.00
C GLY A 135 -8.57 -11.09 -27.72
N ALA A 136 -9.48 -10.54 -26.91
CA ALA A 136 -10.82 -11.07 -26.67
C ALA A 136 -11.85 -9.93 -26.70
N GLN A 137 -12.72 -9.92 -27.72
CA GLN A 137 -13.74 -8.86 -27.89
C GLN A 137 -14.83 -8.90 -26.81
N THR A 138 -15.07 -10.09 -26.26
CA THR A 138 -16.11 -10.43 -25.28
C THR A 138 -15.56 -11.53 -24.37
N LEU A 139 -15.92 -11.48 -23.08
CA LEU A 139 -15.41 -12.36 -22.03
C LEU A 139 -16.52 -12.80 -21.07
N ASP A 140 -16.64 -14.12 -20.89
CA ASP A 140 -17.29 -14.69 -19.71
C ASP A 140 -16.28 -14.77 -18.56
N VAL A 141 -16.71 -14.38 -17.37
CA VAL A 141 -15.82 -14.33 -16.18
C VAL A 141 -16.49 -14.95 -14.97
N ALA A 142 -15.81 -15.92 -14.34
CA ALA A 142 -16.26 -16.61 -13.15
C ALA A 142 -15.14 -16.78 -12.12
N VAL A 143 -15.51 -16.93 -10.85
CA VAL A 143 -14.59 -17.36 -9.78
C VAL A 143 -15.09 -18.69 -9.22
N PRO A 144 -14.27 -19.77 -9.22
CA PRO A 144 -14.70 -21.07 -8.72
C PRO A 144 -15.21 -21.00 -7.27
N GLY A 145 -16.41 -21.54 -7.03
CA GLY A 145 -17.07 -21.47 -5.72
C GLY A 145 -17.67 -20.11 -5.35
N GLY A 146 -17.53 -19.10 -6.23
CA GLY A 146 -18.25 -17.83 -6.15
C GLY A 146 -19.45 -17.77 -7.11
N PRO A 147 -20.15 -16.63 -7.17
CA PRO A 147 -21.11 -16.35 -8.25
C PRO A 147 -20.42 -16.19 -9.61
N ALA A 148 -21.20 -16.20 -10.69
CA ALA A 148 -20.74 -15.67 -11.97
C ALA A 148 -20.45 -14.17 -11.82
N VAL A 149 -19.34 -13.70 -12.41
CA VAL A 149 -18.89 -12.31 -12.28
C VAL A 149 -19.37 -11.49 -13.49
N ALA A 150 -19.25 -12.06 -14.69
CA ALA A 150 -19.75 -11.46 -15.92
C ALA A 150 -20.12 -12.52 -16.96
N THR A 151 -21.01 -12.13 -17.87
CA THR A 151 -21.30 -12.84 -19.12
C THR A 151 -21.26 -11.80 -20.24
N ASP A 152 -20.66 -12.13 -21.38
CA ASP A 152 -20.49 -11.24 -22.53
C ASP A 152 -19.85 -9.86 -22.20
N LEU A 153 -18.90 -9.79 -21.26
CA LEU A 153 -18.20 -8.54 -20.91
C LEU A 153 -17.34 -8.08 -22.09
N ALA A 154 -17.70 -6.96 -22.72
CA ALA A 154 -16.99 -6.46 -23.89
C ALA A 154 -15.60 -5.92 -23.54
N PHE A 155 -14.68 -5.96 -24.51
CA PHE A 155 -13.41 -5.25 -24.42
C PHE A 155 -13.65 -3.75 -24.19
N ALA A 156 -12.86 -3.16 -23.29
CA ALA A 156 -12.97 -1.79 -22.77
C ALA A 156 -14.13 -1.53 -21.79
N ASP A 157 -14.90 -2.54 -21.36
CA ASP A 157 -15.90 -2.42 -20.29
C ASP A 157 -15.39 -2.92 -18.92
N THR A 158 -16.10 -2.53 -17.85
CA THR A 158 -15.94 -3.06 -16.48
C THR A 158 -17.23 -3.69 -15.95
N THR A 159 -17.10 -4.66 -15.05
CA THR A 159 -18.23 -5.16 -14.24
C THR A 159 -18.54 -4.21 -13.09
N GLY A 160 -19.72 -4.39 -12.49
CA GLY A 160 -19.94 -3.99 -11.10
C GLY A 160 -19.11 -4.82 -10.12
N TYR A 161 -19.08 -4.41 -8.85
CA TYR A 161 -18.39 -5.16 -7.80
C TYR A 161 -19.20 -6.37 -7.31
N VAL A 162 -18.52 -7.48 -7.03
CA VAL A 162 -19.10 -8.72 -6.50
C VAL A 162 -18.24 -9.28 -5.36
N ASP A 163 -18.88 -9.84 -4.34
CA ASP A 163 -18.21 -10.47 -3.21
C ASP A 163 -17.92 -11.96 -3.52
N VAL A 164 -16.67 -12.39 -3.29
CA VAL A 164 -16.19 -13.75 -3.51
C VAL A 164 -15.50 -14.31 -2.25
N PRO A 165 -15.35 -15.63 -2.09
CA PRO A 165 -14.56 -16.20 -0.99
C PRO A 165 -13.11 -15.71 -1.01
N ALA A 166 -12.59 -15.27 0.14
CA ALA A 166 -11.20 -14.84 0.24
C ALA A 166 -10.23 -16.04 0.28
N GLY A 167 -9.03 -15.86 -0.27
CA GLY A 167 -7.99 -16.88 -0.32
C GLY A 167 -7.23 -16.89 -1.64
N ALA A 168 -6.45 -17.95 -1.84
CA ALA A 168 -5.89 -18.29 -3.14
C ALA A 168 -7.00 -18.94 -3.99
N THR A 169 -7.26 -18.41 -5.17
CA THR A 169 -8.29 -18.88 -6.10
C THR A 169 -7.86 -18.63 -7.55
N SER A 170 -8.73 -18.87 -8.52
CA SER A 170 -8.57 -18.41 -9.90
C SER A 170 -9.72 -17.50 -10.30
N VAL A 171 -9.46 -16.67 -11.32
CA VAL A 171 -10.50 -16.11 -12.18
C VAL A 171 -10.47 -16.96 -13.44
N THR A 172 -11.57 -17.68 -13.71
CA THR A 172 -11.78 -18.39 -14.96
C THR A 172 -12.26 -17.39 -15.99
N VAL A 173 -11.52 -17.23 -17.08
CA VAL A 173 -11.82 -16.29 -18.17
C VAL A 173 -12.01 -17.06 -19.47
N THR A 174 -13.15 -16.87 -20.13
CA THR A 174 -13.51 -17.57 -21.38
C THR A 174 -13.83 -16.54 -22.46
N PRO A 175 -12.98 -16.39 -23.50
CA PRO A 175 -13.32 -15.62 -24.70
C PRO A 175 -14.41 -16.31 -25.52
N GLU A 176 -15.24 -15.54 -26.23
CA GLU A 176 -16.31 -16.06 -27.12
C GLU A 176 -15.79 -17.10 -28.14
N ASP A 177 -14.63 -16.84 -28.75
CA ASP A 177 -13.96 -17.75 -29.71
C ASP A 177 -12.84 -18.61 -29.06
N GLY A 178 -12.81 -18.74 -27.72
CA GLY A 178 -11.67 -19.29 -26.98
C GLY A 178 -11.97 -20.44 -26.01
N GLU A 179 -10.91 -21.09 -25.52
CA GLU A 179 -11.00 -22.03 -24.40
C GLU A 179 -10.92 -21.29 -23.06
N ALA A 180 -11.68 -21.76 -22.07
CA ALA A 180 -11.64 -21.24 -20.71
C ALA A 180 -10.24 -21.38 -20.10
N THR A 181 -9.71 -20.27 -19.55
CA THR A 181 -8.38 -20.23 -18.92
C THR A 181 -8.51 -19.88 -17.45
N ASP A 182 -8.01 -20.74 -16.56
CA ASP A 182 -7.90 -20.46 -15.12
C ASP A 182 -6.66 -19.60 -14.83
N LEU A 183 -6.88 -18.36 -14.39
CA LEU A 183 -5.83 -17.40 -14.10
C LEU A 183 -5.72 -17.18 -12.58
N PRO A 184 -4.63 -17.58 -11.92
CA PRO A 184 -4.55 -17.59 -10.46
C PRO A 184 -4.49 -16.19 -9.87
N VAL A 185 -5.24 -15.97 -8.78
CA VAL A 185 -5.28 -14.72 -8.02
C VAL A 185 -5.21 -14.99 -6.51
N GLN A 186 -4.68 -14.03 -5.77
CA GLN A 186 -4.64 -14.06 -4.30
C GLN A 186 -5.41 -12.85 -3.78
N VAL A 187 -6.56 -13.10 -3.15
CA VAL A 187 -7.45 -12.04 -2.65
C VAL A 187 -7.61 -12.17 -1.13
N ALA A 188 -7.33 -11.09 -0.41
CA ALA A 188 -7.35 -11.08 1.06
C ALA A 188 -8.75 -10.77 1.61
N ALA A 189 -9.08 -11.36 2.76
CA ALA A 189 -10.36 -11.12 3.41
C ALA A 189 -10.50 -9.65 3.84
N GLY A 190 -11.69 -9.06 3.68
CA GLY A 190 -11.94 -7.65 4.00
C GLY A 190 -11.27 -6.67 3.02
N SER A 191 -10.82 -7.12 1.86
CA SER A 191 -10.17 -6.28 0.83
C SER A 191 -11.00 -6.19 -0.45
N VAL A 192 -10.84 -5.06 -1.14
CA VAL A 192 -11.47 -4.71 -2.42
C VAL A 192 -10.39 -4.69 -3.50
N TYR A 193 -10.66 -5.23 -4.69
CA TYR A 193 -9.73 -5.23 -5.82
C TYR A 193 -10.40 -4.92 -7.16
N SER A 194 -9.62 -4.30 -8.04
CA SER A 194 -9.88 -4.27 -9.47
C SER A 194 -9.03 -5.36 -10.13
N VAL A 195 -9.67 -6.35 -10.76
CA VAL A 195 -9.00 -7.41 -11.53
C VAL A 195 -8.97 -7.01 -12.99
N LEU A 196 -7.78 -6.78 -13.54
CA LEU A 196 -7.59 -6.45 -14.94
C LEU A 196 -7.35 -7.74 -15.72
N VAL A 197 -8.16 -8.01 -16.75
CA VAL A 197 -7.85 -9.04 -17.75
C VAL A 197 -7.05 -8.36 -18.86
N LEU A 198 -5.83 -8.83 -19.10
CA LEU A 198 -4.85 -8.21 -19.98
C LEU A 198 -4.32 -9.19 -21.03
N ASP A 199 -3.90 -8.68 -22.19
CA ASP A 199 -3.14 -9.43 -23.18
C ASP A 199 -1.75 -9.77 -22.62
N ARG A 200 -1.36 -11.05 -22.71
CA ARG A 200 -0.01 -11.49 -22.33
C ARG A 200 0.96 -11.24 -23.49
N PRO A 201 2.16 -10.68 -23.24
CA PRO A 201 3.24 -10.64 -24.23
C PRO A 201 3.55 -12.04 -24.76
N GLY A 202 3.39 -12.24 -26.07
CA GLY A 202 3.53 -13.55 -26.73
C GLY A 202 2.23 -14.35 -26.92
N GLY A 203 1.09 -13.83 -26.46
CA GLY A 203 -0.25 -14.36 -26.73
C GLY A 203 -0.97 -14.94 -25.51
N GLY A 204 -2.31 -14.97 -25.60
CA GLY A 204 -3.22 -15.43 -24.55
C GLY A 204 -3.47 -14.38 -23.46
N LEU A 205 -4.30 -14.73 -22.48
CA LEU A 205 -4.78 -13.80 -21.45
C LEU A 205 -4.04 -13.95 -20.12
N THR A 206 -3.83 -12.84 -19.42
CA THR A 206 -3.31 -12.80 -18.04
C THR A 206 -4.21 -11.94 -17.15
N VAL A 207 -4.15 -12.13 -15.84
CA VAL A 207 -4.78 -11.22 -14.87
C VAL A 207 -3.74 -10.44 -14.09
N GLN A 208 -4.11 -9.22 -13.70
CA GLN A 208 -3.41 -8.41 -12.70
C GLN A 208 -4.43 -7.91 -11.67
N THR A 209 -4.16 -8.12 -10.39
CA THR A 209 -4.98 -7.60 -9.29
C THR A 209 -4.41 -6.27 -8.80
N ALA A 210 -5.15 -5.17 -8.98
CA ALA A 210 -4.90 -3.92 -8.27
C ALA A 210 -5.68 -3.93 -6.95
N LEU A 211 -5.00 -3.64 -5.83
CA LEU A 211 -5.67 -3.48 -4.54
C LEU A 211 -6.38 -2.12 -4.53
N ASP A 212 -7.69 -2.14 -4.29
CA ASP A 212 -8.50 -0.92 -4.23
C ASP A 212 -8.60 -0.40 -2.79
N ALA A 213 -8.87 -1.31 -1.84
CA ALA A 213 -8.88 -1.02 -0.41
C ALA A 213 -8.59 -2.29 0.39
N ALA A 214 -8.09 -2.13 1.62
CA ALA A 214 -7.95 -3.22 2.57
C ALA A 214 -8.46 -2.77 3.94
N SER A 215 -9.32 -3.58 4.56
CA SER A 215 -9.65 -3.41 5.97
C SER A 215 -8.37 -3.51 6.81
N PRO A 216 -8.23 -2.72 7.90
CA PRO A 216 -7.17 -2.96 8.88
C PRO A 216 -7.27 -4.41 9.34
N GLY A 217 -6.19 -5.18 9.15
CA GLY A 217 -6.16 -6.59 9.55
C GLY A 217 -6.54 -6.73 11.01
N VAL A 218 -7.36 -7.74 11.34
CA VAL A 218 -7.92 -7.94 12.69
C VAL A 218 -6.79 -7.93 13.71
N VAL A 219 -6.65 -6.82 14.44
CA VAL A 219 -5.76 -6.73 15.59
C VAL A 219 -6.28 -7.75 16.60
N PRO A 220 -5.49 -8.75 17.02
CA PRO A 220 -5.96 -9.71 18.01
C PRO A 220 -6.45 -8.97 19.25
N SER A 221 -7.72 -9.12 19.58
CA SER A 221 -8.34 -8.54 20.77
C SER A 221 -7.93 -9.35 22.01
N GLY A 222 -6.64 -9.32 22.29
CA GLY A 222 -6.00 -9.90 23.46
C GLY A 222 -4.95 -8.92 23.92
N GLY A 223 -5.29 -8.14 24.95
CA GLY A 223 -4.26 -7.40 25.67
C GLY A 223 -3.22 -8.39 26.16
N VAL A 224 -1.94 -8.12 25.87
CA VAL A 224 -0.89 -8.80 26.63
C VAL A 224 -1.09 -8.40 28.09
N GLU A 225 -1.29 -9.38 28.96
CA GLU A 225 -1.00 -9.22 30.37
C GLU A 225 0.49 -8.94 30.48
N ALA A 226 0.86 -7.66 30.36
CA ALA A 226 2.17 -7.14 30.69
C ALA A 226 2.30 -7.23 32.20
N GLY A 227 2.48 -8.46 32.68
CA GLY A 227 2.42 -8.81 34.08
C GLY A 227 3.34 -7.91 34.88
N ALA A 228 2.85 -7.45 36.03
CA ALA A 228 3.55 -6.54 36.93
C ALA A 228 4.81 -7.21 37.51
N GLY A 229 5.88 -7.25 36.72
CA GLY A 229 7.20 -7.72 37.08
C GLY A 229 7.82 -6.77 38.08
N GLY A 230 7.59 -7.04 39.36
CA GLY A 230 8.04 -6.18 40.46
C GLY A 230 9.55 -5.96 40.44
N THR A 231 9.97 -4.70 40.41
CA THR A 231 11.33 -4.32 40.76
C THR A 231 11.54 -4.57 42.25
N ALA A 232 12.50 -5.43 42.56
CA ALA A 232 12.76 -5.91 43.90
C ALA A 232 13.29 -4.83 44.84
N ASP A 233 12.98 -4.98 46.13
CA ASP A 233 13.92 -4.65 47.21
C ASP A 233 14.19 -5.92 48.03
N SER A 234 15.13 -6.73 47.56
CA SER A 234 15.56 -7.98 48.20
C SER A 234 16.85 -7.77 48.99
N SER A 235 16.82 -6.86 49.96
CA SER A 235 17.87 -6.76 50.99
C SER A 235 17.55 -7.69 52.16
N ALA A 236 17.73 -9.00 51.95
CA ALA A 236 17.55 -9.99 53.00
C ALA A 236 18.78 -10.07 53.91
N LEU A 237 18.66 -9.60 55.16
CA LEU A 237 19.32 -10.21 56.32
C LEU A 237 18.41 -10.12 57.55
N PRO A 238 18.30 -11.19 58.37
CA PRO A 238 17.46 -11.18 59.56
C PRO A 238 18.20 -10.55 60.75
N LEU A 239 17.48 -9.84 61.63
CA LEU A 239 17.97 -9.55 62.98
C LEU A 239 16.89 -9.89 64.02
N ALA A 240 17.26 -10.74 64.98
CA ALA A 240 16.44 -11.09 66.13
C ALA A 240 16.43 -9.96 67.17
N ALA A 241 15.53 -10.07 68.15
CA ALA A 241 15.27 -9.04 69.15
C ALA A 241 16.30 -8.99 70.30
N THR A 242 16.21 -7.87 71.04
CA THR A 242 16.61 -7.63 72.45
C THR A 242 17.97 -6.96 72.78
N ALA A 243 17.82 -5.79 73.42
CA ALA A 243 18.47 -5.33 74.67
C ALA A 243 20.01 -5.14 74.79
N ALA A 244 20.37 -3.85 74.93
CA ALA A 244 21.20 -3.25 75.99
C ALA A 244 22.58 -3.85 76.40
N GLY A 245 23.62 -3.01 76.28
CA GLY A 245 24.54 -2.76 77.41
C GLY A 245 26.05 -2.94 77.21
N VAL A 246 26.78 -1.83 77.40
CA VAL A 246 27.93 -1.73 78.35
C VAL A 246 29.27 -2.45 78.00
N VAL A 247 30.26 -1.61 77.59
CA VAL A 247 31.65 -1.49 78.15
C VAL A 247 32.89 -2.23 77.55
N LEU A 248 33.86 -1.38 77.16
CA LEU A 248 35.35 -1.42 77.21
C LEU A 248 36.25 -2.41 76.41
N ALA A 249 37.13 -1.76 75.62
CA ALA A 249 38.61 -1.82 75.62
C ALA A 249 39.43 -2.85 74.78
N GLY A 250 40.48 -2.31 74.13
CA GLY A 250 41.60 -3.02 73.49
C GLY A 250 41.38 -3.44 72.02
N GLY A 251 42.31 -3.30 71.07
CA GLY A 251 43.62 -2.62 71.07
C GLY A 251 44.54 -3.04 69.90
N ALA A 252 45.34 -2.09 69.37
CA ALA A 252 46.58 -2.25 68.56
C ALA A 252 46.56 -2.76 67.09
N GLY A 253 47.49 -2.17 66.28
CA GLY A 253 47.98 -2.63 64.95
C GLY A 253 47.17 -2.13 63.74
N LEU A 254 47.56 -1.19 62.85
CA LEU A 254 48.84 -0.68 62.29
C LEU A 254 49.58 -1.60 61.30
N PHE A 255 49.43 -1.34 59.99
CA PHE A 255 50.45 -1.27 58.90
C PHE A 255 49.69 -0.99 57.57
N LEU A 256 49.82 0.14 56.84
CA LEU A 256 50.94 0.76 56.08
C LEU A 256 51.30 0.11 54.72
N LEU A 257 50.91 0.80 53.62
CA LEU A 257 51.58 0.98 52.29
C LEU A 257 51.96 -0.29 51.47
N THR A 258 52.17 -0.33 50.13
CA THR A 258 52.47 0.69 49.09
C THR A 258 52.23 0.13 47.65
N THR A 259 51.61 0.95 46.78
CA THR A 259 51.99 1.38 45.39
C THR A 259 52.51 0.45 44.25
N ARG A 260 52.33 0.97 43.01
CA ARG A 260 52.91 0.64 41.67
C ARG A 260 52.18 -0.47 40.88
N THR A 261 51.66 -0.34 39.64
CA THR A 261 51.87 0.44 38.38
C THR A 261 52.70 -0.27 37.29
N THR A 262 52.25 -0.15 36.02
CA THR A 262 52.91 -0.52 34.73
C THR A 262 52.98 -2.02 34.36
N ALA A 263 53.02 -2.47 33.09
CA ALA A 263 52.57 -1.93 31.78
C ALA A 263 52.75 -3.02 30.66
N ALA A 264 52.21 -2.78 29.45
CA ALA A 264 52.39 -3.56 28.19
C ALA A 264 51.86 -5.02 28.23
N GLY A 265 51.55 -5.74 27.13
CA GLY A 265 51.52 -5.51 25.67
C GLY A 265 50.94 -6.80 25.01
N ALA A 266 50.78 -6.99 23.70
CA ALA A 266 50.96 -6.17 22.49
C ALA A 266 50.09 -6.74 21.33
N ALA A 267 50.12 -6.15 20.12
CA ALA A 267 49.21 -6.49 19.02
C ALA A 267 49.65 -7.67 18.11
N ARG A 268 48.68 -8.35 17.46
CA ARG A 268 48.84 -8.85 16.07
C ARG A 268 47.51 -9.13 15.35
N ALA A 269 47.48 -8.81 14.07
CA ALA A 269 46.46 -9.11 13.06
C ALA A 269 47.19 -9.38 11.72
N PRO A 270 46.52 -9.51 10.56
CA PRO A 270 45.37 -10.36 10.21
C PRO A 270 45.72 -11.34 9.06
N GLY A 271 44.77 -12.16 8.61
CA GLY A 271 44.87 -12.95 7.36
C GLY A 271 43.73 -12.62 6.38
N ARG A 272 44.06 -12.33 5.12
CA ARG A 272 43.11 -12.13 4.01
C ARG A 272 43.52 -12.97 2.78
N HIS A 273 42.57 -13.67 2.19
CA HIS A 273 42.54 -14.15 0.80
C HIS A 273 41.03 -14.18 0.41
N ALA A 274 40.48 -13.63 -0.68
CA ALA A 274 40.97 -13.26 -2.02
C ALA A 274 41.43 -14.47 -2.86
N ALA A 275 40.91 -14.74 -4.08
CA ALA A 275 39.88 -14.04 -4.86
C ALA A 275 39.43 -14.85 -6.10
N GLY A 276 38.28 -14.46 -6.69
CA GLY A 276 38.04 -14.54 -8.14
C GLY A 276 37.47 -15.85 -8.71
N ARG A 277 37.04 -15.87 -9.98
CA ARG A 277 37.01 -14.78 -10.97
C ARG A 277 35.97 -15.05 -12.08
N ARG A 278 35.41 -13.96 -12.61
CA ARG A 278 34.57 -13.80 -13.82
C ARG A 278 34.88 -14.76 -14.98
N ARG A 279 33.85 -15.07 -15.77
CA ARG A 279 33.72 -14.44 -17.10
C ARG A 279 32.43 -13.64 -17.14
#